data_AF-A0A0S7X4M8-F1
#
_entry.id   AF-A0A0S7X4M8-F1
#
_cell.length_a   1.000
_cell.length_b   1.000
_cell.length_c   1.000
_cell.angle_alpha   90.00
_cell.angle_beta   90.00
_cell.angle_gamma   90.00
#
_symmetry.space_group_name_H-M   'P 1'
#
loop_
_entity.id
_entity.type
_entity.pdbx_description
1 polymer ?
#
loop_
_entity_poly.entity_id
_entity_poly.type
_entity_poly.pdbx_seq_one_letter_code
_entity_poly.pdbx_strand_id
1 'polypeptide(L)'
;MIEKKQIVLGVTGGIAAYKVVELVRQLRKYGAKVDVVMTKNAQQFVTPLTFQTISGHKVFTDLFSPFQPEIAHIALADKADLLIIAPATAHIIAKIASGLADDLLTTTVLATKAPVLVAPAMNAK
;
A
#
# COMPACT_ATOMS: atom_id res chain seq x y z
N MET A 1 -16.25 12.11 2.60
CA MET A 1 -16.44 11.49 1.27
C MET A 1 -15.07 11.24 0.65
N ILE A 2 -14.86 10.10 -0.02
CA ILE A 2 -13.55 9.70 -0.61
C ILE A 2 -13.42 10.02 -2.10
N GLU A 3 -14.42 10.68 -2.69
CA GLU A 3 -14.40 11.08 -4.09
C GLU A 3 -13.22 12.04 -4.35
N LYS A 4 -12.47 11.80 -5.43
CA LYS A 4 -11.26 12.55 -5.84
C LYS A 4 -10.10 12.52 -4.84
N LYS A 5 -10.19 11.75 -3.75
CA LYS A 5 -9.09 11.55 -2.80
C LYS A 5 -8.03 10.62 -3.37
N GLN A 6 -6.76 10.93 -3.09
CA GLN A 6 -5.64 10.08 -3.43
C GLN A 6 -5.35 9.13 -2.26
N ILE A 7 -5.54 7.84 -2.49
CA ILE A 7 -5.31 6.78 -1.52
C ILE A 7 -4.04 6.04 -1.90
N VAL A 8 -3.10 5.96 -0.98
CA VAL A 8 -1.97 5.04 -1.08
C VAL A 8 -2.34 3.75 -0.34
N LEU A 9 -2.37 2.63 -1.06
CA LEU A 9 -2.75 1.33 -0.51
C LEU A 9 -1.54 0.40 -0.42
N GLY A 10 -1.03 0.22 0.79
CA GLY A 10 -0.01 -0.75 1.14
C GLY A 10 -0.57 -2.17 1.25
N VAL A 11 0.00 -3.10 0.50
CA VAL A 11 -0.36 -4.53 0.52
C VAL A 11 0.78 -5.35 1.10
N THR A 12 0.49 -6.14 2.13
CA THR A 12 1.50 -6.97 2.82
C THR A 12 1.26 -8.47 2.68
N GLY A 13 2.29 -9.26 2.96
CA GLY A 13 2.34 -10.70 2.67
C GLY A 13 1.51 -11.57 3.61
N GLY A 14 0.21 -11.67 3.38
CA GLY A 14 -0.67 -12.65 4.03
C GLY A 14 -1.75 -13.13 3.08
N ILE A 15 -2.38 -14.27 3.40
CA ILE A 15 -3.41 -14.88 2.53
C ILE A 15 -4.56 -13.93 2.21
N ALA A 16 -4.86 -12.95 3.08
CA ALA A 16 -5.90 -11.95 2.84
C ALA A 16 -5.58 -10.96 1.71
N ALA A 17 -4.37 -10.97 1.13
CA ALA A 17 -3.97 -10.06 0.06
C ALA A 17 -4.89 -10.11 -1.17
N TYR A 18 -5.45 -11.28 -1.53
CA TYR A 18 -6.39 -11.38 -2.65
C TYR A 18 -7.69 -10.59 -2.42
N LYS A 19 -8.14 -10.45 -1.17
CA LYS A 19 -9.35 -9.67 -0.83
C LYS A 19 -9.14 -8.18 -1.05
N VAL A 20 -7.90 -7.71 -1.04
CA VAL A 20 -7.55 -6.31 -1.25
C VAL A 20 -7.81 -5.86 -2.69
N VAL A 21 -7.81 -6.80 -3.64
CA VAL A 21 -8.19 -6.51 -5.03
C VAL A 21 -9.62 -5.97 -5.09
N GLU A 22 -10.53 -6.54 -4.30
CA GLU A 22 -11.91 -6.05 -4.20
C GLU A 22 -11.96 -4.69 -3.51
N LEU A 23 -11.13 -4.46 -2.49
CA LEU A 23 -11.02 -3.15 -1.84
C LEU A 23 -10.63 -2.07 -2.85
N VAL A 24 -9.64 -2.30 -3.70
CA VAL A 24 -9.24 -1.35 -4.76
C VAL A 24 -10.43 -1.06 -5.69
N ARG A 25 -11.15 -2.11 -6.11
CA ARG A 25 -12.32 -1.97 -6.98
C ARG A 25 -13.41 -1.09 -6.35
N GLN A 26 -13.69 -1.29 -5.06
CA GLN A 26 -14.67 -0.48 -4.34
C GLN A 26 -14.20 0.97 -4.15
N LEU A 27 -12.95 1.19 -3.75
CA LEU A 27 -12.41 2.56 -3.60
C LEU A 27 -12.51 3.36 -4.90
N ARG A 28 -12.18 2.75 -6.04
CA ARG A 28 -12.36 3.37 -7.36
C ARG A 28 -13.81 3.63 -7.71
N LYS A 29 -14.71 2.69 -7.41
CA LYS A 29 -16.16 2.85 -7.61
C LYS A 29 -16.70 4.09 -6.87
N TYR A 30 -16.14 4.38 -5.69
CA TYR A 30 -16.46 5.59 -4.92
C TYR A 30 -15.66 6.85 -5.34
N GLY A 31 -14.95 6.79 -6.47
CA GLY A 31 -14.27 7.93 -7.07
C GLY A 31 -12.89 8.25 -6.50
N ALA A 32 -12.30 7.38 -5.68
CA ALA A 32 -10.93 7.55 -5.19
C ALA A 32 -9.90 7.16 -6.27
N LYS A 33 -8.75 7.84 -6.26
CA LYS A 33 -7.55 7.44 -7.00
C LYS A 33 -6.70 6.56 -6.10
N VAL A 34 -6.26 5.40 -6.58
CA VAL A 34 -5.55 4.42 -5.73
C VAL A 34 -4.17 4.12 -6.33
N ASP A 35 -3.11 4.47 -5.60
CA ASP A 35 -1.75 3.99 -5.88
C ASP A 35 -1.45 2.82 -4.95
N VAL A 36 -0.97 1.71 -5.51
CA VAL A 36 -0.73 0.49 -4.73
C VAL A 36 0.77 0.33 -4.48
N VAL A 37 1.13 0.09 -3.22
CA VAL A 37 2.50 -0.24 -2.79
C VAL A 37 2.51 -1.67 -2.27
N MET A 38 3.27 -2.56 -2.88
CA MET A 38 3.33 -3.97 -2.50
C MET A 38 4.67 -4.30 -1.85
N THR A 39 4.63 -4.92 -0.67
CA THR A 39 5.82 -5.56 -0.11
C THR A 39 6.25 -6.75 -0.97
N LYS A 40 7.52 -7.16 -0.88
CA LYS A 40 8.02 -8.38 -1.56
C LYS A 40 7.19 -9.62 -1.23
N ASN A 41 6.77 -9.77 0.02
CA ASN A 41 5.98 -10.92 0.46
C ASN A 41 4.54 -10.89 -0.07
N ALA A 42 3.94 -9.71 -0.28
CA ALA A 42 2.62 -9.60 -0.90
C ALA A 42 2.60 -10.13 -2.34
N GLN A 43 3.70 -9.94 -3.08
CA GLN A 43 3.84 -10.37 -4.47
C GLN A 43 3.84 -11.90 -4.63
N GLN A 44 4.05 -12.66 -3.55
CA GLN A 44 3.93 -14.12 -3.55
C GLN A 44 2.47 -14.60 -3.51
N PHE A 45 1.53 -13.74 -3.11
CA PHE A 45 0.10 -14.07 -3.03
C PHE A 45 -0.68 -13.52 -4.22
N VAL A 46 -0.38 -12.28 -4.63
CA VAL A 46 -1.05 -11.60 -5.73
C VAL A 46 0.01 -10.85 -6.53
N THR A 47 -0.02 -10.95 -7.86
CA THR A 47 0.97 -10.28 -8.69
C THR A 47 0.70 -8.77 -8.80
N PRO A 48 1.74 -7.94 -9.01
CA PRO A 48 1.55 -6.50 -9.27
C PRO A 48 0.63 -6.21 -10.46
N LEU A 49 0.63 -7.07 -11.48
CA LEU A 49 -0.21 -6.92 -12.68
C LEU A 49 -1.70 -6.82 -12.32
N THR A 50 -2.19 -7.67 -11.40
CA THR A 50 -3.59 -7.64 -10.97
C THR A 50 -3.95 -6.28 -10.38
N PHE A 51 -3.12 -5.75 -9.49
CA PHE A 51 -3.36 -4.45 -8.89
C PHE A 51 -3.25 -3.31 -9.91
N GLN A 52 -2.31 -3.38 -10.85
CA GLN A 52 -2.16 -2.38 -11.90
C GLN A 52 -3.40 -2.31 -12.81
N THR A 53 -3.93 -3.46 -13.22
CA THR A 53 -5.15 -3.53 -14.02
C THR A 53 -6.37 -2.98 -13.26
N ILE A 54 -6.50 -3.33 -11.97
CA ILE A 54 -7.68 -2.95 -11.17
C ILE A 54 -7.58 -1.52 -10.64
N SER A 55 -6.39 -0.99 -10.35
CA SER A 55 -6.19 0.40 -9.92
C SER A 55 -6.23 1.38 -11.10
N GLY A 56 -5.78 0.95 -12.29
CA GLY A 56 -5.53 1.84 -13.42
C GLY A 56 -4.30 2.73 -13.25
N HIS A 57 -3.49 2.49 -12.22
CA HIS A 57 -2.28 3.24 -11.90
C HIS A 57 -1.08 2.31 -11.73
N LYS A 58 0.13 2.90 -11.72
CA LYS A 58 1.37 2.18 -11.47
C LYS A 58 1.33 1.50 -10.09
N VAL A 59 1.84 0.28 -10.01
CA VAL A 59 2.08 -0.43 -8.76
C VAL A 59 3.55 -0.28 -8.40
N PHE A 60 3.81 0.08 -7.15
CA PHE A 60 5.16 0.28 -6.63
C PHE A 60 5.56 -0.91 -5.78
N THR A 61 6.75 -1.45 -6.02
CA THR A 61 7.18 -2.73 -5.43
C THR A 61 8.54 -2.67 -4.76
N ASP A 62 9.34 -1.65 -5.05
CA ASP A 62 10.73 -1.54 -4.61
C ASP A 62 11.10 -0.08 -4.37
N LEU A 63 11.84 0.16 -3.29
CA LEU A 63 12.34 1.46 -2.86
C LEU A 63 13.44 1.98 -3.80
N PHE A 64 14.24 1.09 -4.38
CA PHE A 64 15.41 1.42 -5.19
C PHE A 64 15.22 1.11 -6.68
N SER A 65 13.98 1.01 -7.14
CA SER A 65 13.67 0.73 -8.55
C SER A 65 14.32 1.80 -9.46
N PRO A 66 15.21 1.42 -10.41
CA PRO A 66 15.91 2.37 -11.27
C PRO A 66 14.98 3.10 -12.26
N PHE A 67 13.76 2.59 -12.45
CA PHE A 67 12.75 3.13 -13.36
C PHE A 67 11.80 4.15 -12.69
N GLN A 68 12.25 4.82 -11.63
CA GLN A 68 11.48 5.84 -10.92
C GLN A 68 12.24 7.18 -10.93
N PRO A 69 11.77 8.19 -11.68
CA PRO A 69 12.47 9.47 -11.82
C PRO A 69 12.35 10.38 -10.57
N GLU A 70 11.39 10.11 -9.68
CA GLU A 70 11.19 10.81 -8.41
C GLU A 70 11.51 9.87 -7.23
N ILE A 71 11.90 10.43 -6.08
CA ILE A 71 12.02 9.71 -4.82
C ILE A 71 10.63 9.19 -4.41
N ALA A 72 10.31 7.96 -4.81
CA ALA A 72 8.92 7.50 -4.82
C ALA A 72 8.26 7.48 -3.46
N HIS A 73 9.00 7.18 -2.37
CA HIS A 73 8.41 7.18 -1.04
C HIS A 73 7.95 8.57 -0.61
N ILE A 74 8.69 9.63 -0.97
CA ILE A 74 8.31 11.04 -0.72
C ILE A 74 7.13 11.41 -1.61
N ALA A 75 7.21 11.10 -2.91
CA ALA A 75 6.13 11.42 -3.86
C ALA A 75 4.79 10.76 -3.46
N LEU A 76 4.83 9.50 -3.00
CA LEU A 76 3.65 8.80 -2.47
C LEU A 76 3.17 9.42 -1.16
N ALA A 77 4.09 9.74 -0.25
CA ALA A 77 3.79 10.32 1.05
C ALA A 77 3.11 11.69 0.94
N ASP A 78 3.59 12.55 0.03
CA ASP A 78 3.06 13.90 -0.21
C ASP A 78 1.74 13.88 -0.98
N LYS A 79 1.56 12.91 -1.90
CA LYS A 79 0.32 12.77 -2.68
C LYS A 79 -0.83 12.17 -1.88
N ALA A 80 -0.57 11.41 -0.82
CA ALA A 80 -1.60 10.70 -0.06
C ALA A 80 -2.53 11.66 0.71
N ASP A 81 -3.84 11.55 0.48
CA ASP A 81 -4.85 12.06 1.42
C ASP A 81 -5.12 11.06 2.56
N LEU A 82 -4.86 9.77 2.31
CA LEU A 82 -5.02 8.64 3.23
C LEU A 82 -4.07 7.52 2.83
N LEU A 83 -3.36 6.94 3.79
CA LEU A 83 -2.58 5.72 3.59
C LEU A 83 -3.29 4.55 4.26
N ILE A 84 -3.65 3.52 3.50
CA ILE A 84 -4.28 2.30 4.01
C ILE A 84 -3.27 1.16 3.91
N ILE A 85 -3.15 0.34 4.96
CA ILE A 85 -2.36 -0.90 4.93
C ILE A 85 -3.31 -2.08 5.09
N ALA A 86 -3.53 -2.83 4.00
CA ALA A 86 -4.44 -3.95 3.96
C ALA A 86 -3.92 -5.08 3.03
N PRO A 87 -3.89 -6.34 3.49
CA PRO A 87 -3.84 -6.69 4.91
C PRO A 87 -2.58 -6.10 5.55
N ALA A 88 -2.66 -5.76 6.83
CA ALA A 88 -1.50 -5.48 7.66
C ALA A 88 -1.11 -6.75 8.44
N THR A 89 -0.01 -7.37 8.05
CA THR A 89 0.58 -8.49 8.79
C THR A 89 1.16 -8.03 10.14
N ALA A 90 1.38 -8.97 11.07
CA ALA A 90 2.07 -8.65 12.33
C ALA A 90 3.46 -8.00 12.08
N HIS A 91 4.16 -8.48 11.05
CA HIS A 91 5.49 -7.98 10.68
C HIS A 91 5.46 -6.50 10.25
N ILE A 92 4.52 -6.08 9.39
CA ILE A 92 4.45 -4.67 8.98
C ILE A 92 4.08 -3.76 10.16
N ILE A 93 3.19 -4.23 11.04
CA ILE A 93 2.77 -3.48 12.23
C ILE A 93 3.95 -3.30 13.18
N ALA A 94 4.72 -4.37 13.43
CA ALA A 94 5.91 -4.31 14.27
C ALA A 94 6.97 -3.35 13.71
N LYS A 95 7.21 -3.38 12.39
CA LYS A 95 8.14 -2.46 11.72
C LYS A 95 7.73 -1.01 11.90
N ILE A 96 6.49 -0.67 11.58
CA ILE A 96 5.99 0.71 11.68
C ILE A 96 6.00 1.19 13.13
N ALA A 97 5.54 0.36 14.07
CA ALA A 97 5.53 0.71 15.50
C ALA A 97 6.95 0.94 16.06
N SER A 98 7.96 0.29 15.48
CA SER A 98 9.36 0.40 15.89
C SER A 98 10.17 1.43 15.07
N GLY A 99 9.54 2.13 14.13
CA GLY A 99 10.22 3.07 13.23
C GLY A 99 11.20 2.43 12.24
N LEU A 100 11.01 1.15 11.91
CA LEU A 100 11.83 0.46 10.91
C LEU A 100 11.31 0.78 9.50
N ALA A 101 12.17 1.42 8.67
CA ALA A 101 11.88 1.83 7.29
C ALA A 101 12.87 1.21 6.30
N ASP A 102 12.76 -0.10 6.12
CA ASP A 102 13.66 -0.92 5.30
C ASP A 102 13.04 -1.37 3.96
N ASP A 103 11.78 -1.01 3.70
CA ASP A 103 11.11 -1.22 2.42
C ASP A 103 10.29 0.00 1.98
N LEU A 104 9.85 0.02 0.72
CA LEU A 104 9.13 1.18 0.18
C LEU A 104 7.90 1.55 1.01
N LEU A 105 7.12 0.56 1.45
CA LEU A 105 5.89 0.80 2.19
C LEU A 105 6.18 1.44 3.56
N THR A 106 7.10 0.86 4.32
CA THR A 106 7.47 1.36 5.64
C THR A 106 8.11 2.75 5.58
N THR A 107 8.97 2.99 4.59
CA THR A 107 9.55 4.33 4.35
C THR A 107 8.47 5.35 3.99
N THR A 108 7.49 5.01 3.14
CA THR A 108 6.35 5.89 2.85
C THR A 108 5.50 6.18 4.08
N VAL A 109 5.28 5.18 4.95
CA VAL A 109 4.52 5.37 6.20
C VAL A 109 5.21 6.35 7.14
N LEU A 110 6.54 6.30 7.28
CA LEU A 110 7.27 7.26 8.11
C LEU A 110 7.33 8.67 7.50
N ALA A 111 7.30 8.77 6.17
CA ALA A 111 7.37 10.06 5.48
C ALA A 111 6.02 10.79 5.39
N THR A 112 4.89 10.07 5.43
CA THR A 112 3.58 10.69 5.19
C THR A 112 3.06 11.47 6.39
N LYS A 113 2.37 12.59 6.10
CA LYS A 113 1.56 13.34 7.06
C LYS A 113 0.08 12.97 7.00
N ALA A 114 -0.30 12.13 6.03
CA ALA A 114 -1.67 11.67 5.88
C ALA A 114 -2.06 10.73 7.04
N PRO A 115 -3.35 10.65 7.40
CA PRO A 115 -3.83 9.61 8.30
C PRO A 115 -3.43 8.22 7.79
N VAL A 116 -3.02 7.34 8.70
CA VAL A 116 -2.66 5.95 8.40
C VAL A 116 -3.72 5.01 8.97
N LEU A 117 -4.41 4.28 8.10
CA LEU A 117 -5.38 3.25 8.47
C LEU A 117 -4.73 1.87 8.35
N VAL A 118 -4.63 1.16 9.46
CA VAL A 118 -4.09 -0.21 9.51
C VAL A 118 -5.25 -1.20 9.59
N ALA A 119 -5.29 -2.18 8.69
CA ALA A 119 -6.29 -3.25 8.66
C ALA A 119 -5.62 -4.61 8.94
N PRO A 120 -5.46 -5.02 10.22
CA PRO A 120 -4.71 -6.21 10.58
C PRO A 120 -5.31 -7.51 10.02
N ALA A 121 -4.46 -8.41 9.53
CA ALA A 121 -4.85 -9.79 9.23
C ALA A 121 -3.69 -10.74 9.56
N MET A 122 -3.90 -11.56 10.59
CA MET A 122 -2.93 -12.51 11.12
C MET A 122 -3.67 -13.66 11.80
N ASN A 123 -2.96 -14.74 12.11
CA ASN A 123 -3.54 -15.86 12.86
C ASN A 123 -3.93 -15.42 14.28
N ALA A 124 -5.06 -15.91 14.77
CA ALA A 124 -5.57 -15.64 16.11
C ALA A 124 -5.18 -16.71 17.15
N LYS A 125 -4.36 -17.69 16.73
CA LYS A 125 -3.85 -18.77 17.58
C LYS A 125 -2.46 -18.43 18.07
#